data_AF-A0A2N9EZF6-F1
#
_entry.id   AF-A0A2N9EZF6-F1
#
_cell.length_a   1.000
_cell.length_b   1.000
_cell.length_c   1.000
_cell.angle_alpha   90.00
_cell.angle_beta   90.00
_cell.angle_gamma   90.00
#
_symmetry.space_group_name_H-M   'P 1'
#
loop_
_entity.id
_entity.type
_entity.pdbx_description
1 polymer ?
#
loop_
_entity_poly.entity_id
_entity_poly.type
_entity_poly.pdbx_seq_one_letter_code
_entity_poly.pdbx_strand_id
1 'polypeptide(L)'
;MVHAVVFLAQMALPPLLNALNGKLLKTRDKSTRRDIQKELRTLSKEERKRQQLAVTDVIKNADVVLTTLTGAFSHKLDSTSFDLVIIDEAAQALEIACWIALLKGSRCILAGDHLQLPPTIQSVEAERKGLGRTLFERLADMYGDEVMSMLTVQYRMHELIMNWSSKELYSSKVKAHPSVAAHMIFDLEDVKRTTSTEPTLLLIDIAGCDMEEKKDEEDSTLNEGEAEVAMAHAKRLVQSGVQASDIGIIAPYAAQVVLLKMLKSNEDKLREMEISTVDGFQGREKEAIIISMVRSNSKKEVAVLKAFVFGSILEWAGVGFLSDRRRMNVAVTRARRQCCLVCDTETVSSDGFLKRLIEYFEEHGEYLSASEYQNE
;
A
#
# COMPACT_ATOMS: atom_id res chain seq x y z
N MET A 1 6.32 -0.43 -24.59
CA MET A 1 6.26 -0.71 -26.05
C MET A 1 5.07 -0.06 -26.75
N VAL A 2 3.83 -0.12 -26.19
CA VAL A 2 2.63 0.53 -26.75
C VAL A 2 2.80 2.03 -27.01
N HIS A 3 3.43 2.77 -26.08
CA HIS A 3 3.73 4.19 -26.27
C HIS A 3 4.65 4.48 -27.47
N ALA A 4 5.63 3.60 -27.75
CA ALA A 4 6.59 3.80 -28.85
C ALA A 4 5.98 3.54 -30.22
N VAL A 5 5.06 2.58 -30.33
CA VAL A 5 4.36 2.28 -31.60
C VAL A 5 3.32 3.35 -31.92
N VAL A 6 2.61 3.87 -30.91
CA VAL A 6 1.73 5.04 -31.09
C VAL A 6 2.53 6.28 -31.52
N PHE A 7 3.74 6.46 -30.98
CA PHE A 7 4.61 7.59 -31.30
C PHE A 7 5.11 7.57 -32.76
N LEU A 8 5.42 6.39 -33.32
CA LEU A 8 5.87 6.27 -34.70
C LEU A 8 4.75 6.52 -35.73
N ALA A 9 3.50 6.16 -35.41
CA ALA A 9 2.34 6.49 -36.25
C ALA A 9 1.99 7.99 -36.27
N GLN A 10 2.57 8.78 -35.35
CA GLN A 10 2.26 10.20 -35.13
C GLN A 10 3.21 11.18 -35.83
N MET A 11 4.25 10.77 -36.57
CA MET A 11 5.31 11.72 -36.95
C MET A 11 4.96 12.75 -38.05
N ALA A 12 3.85 12.61 -38.79
CA ALA A 12 3.57 13.48 -39.95
C ALA A 12 2.42 14.50 -39.77
N LEU A 13 1.36 14.18 -39.00
CA LEU A 13 0.16 15.04 -38.87
C LEU A 13 0.26 16.16 -37.81
N PRO A 14 0.81 15.94 -36.61
CA PRO A 14 0.89 16.96 -35.55
C PRO A 14 1.66 18.24 -35.97
N PRO A 15 2.80 18.16 -36.70
CA PRO A 15 3.46 19.35 -37.22
C PRO A 15 2.60 20.16 -38.20
N LEU A 16 1.81 19.46 -39.04
CA LEU A 16 0.91 20.07 -40.02
C LEU A 16 -0.27 20.77 -39.33
N LEU A 17 -0.87 20.14 -38.32
CA LEU A 17 -1.92 20.73 -37.48
C LEU A 17 -1.44 21.99 -36.75
N ASN A 18 -0.23 21.95 -36.18
CA ASN A 18 0.38 23.10 -35.52
C ASN A 18 0.66 24.25 -36.51
N ALA A 19 1.13 23.94 -37.72
CA ALA A 19 1.36 24.94 -38.76
C ALA A 19 0.05 25.60 -39.23
N LEU A 20 -1.03 24.83 -39.40
CA LEU A 20 -2.36 25.34 -39.79
C LEU A 20 -3.01 26.18 -38.67
N ASN A 21 -2.88 25.77 -37.41
CA ASN A 21 -3.30 26.58 -36.26
C ASN A 21 -2.53 27.92 -36.20
N GLY A 22 -1.22 27.90 -36.46
CA GLY A 22 -0.41 29.12 -36.56
C GLY A 22 -0.85 30.05 -37.71
N LYS A 23 -1.23 29.51 -38.87
CA LYS A 23 -1.79 30.28 -40.00
C LYS A 23 -3.17 30.85 -39.68
N LEU A 24 -4.03 30.09 -39.00
CA LEU A 24 -5.37 30.52 -38.60
C LEU A 24 -5.35 31.77 -37.70
N LEU A 25 -4.36 31.86 -36.80
CA LEU A 25 -4.16 33.00 -35.90
C LEU A 25 -3.73 34.28 -36.64
N LYS A 26 -2.97 34.13 -37.73
CA LYS A 26 -2.40 35.24 -38.51
C LYS A 26 -3.33 35.78 -39.61
N THR A 27 -4.23 34.95 -40.12
CA THR A 27 -5.14 35.31 -41.22
C THR A 27 -6.29 36.22 -40.75
N ARG A 28 -6.45 37.38 -41.41
CA ARG A 28 -7.57 38.32 -41.21
C ARG A 28 -8.71 38.17 -42.23
N ASP A 29 -8.46 37.49 -43.35
CA ASP A 29 -9.47 37.23 -44.38
C ASP A 29 -10.46 36.13 -43.95
N LYS A 30 -11.77 36.42 -44.05
CA LYS A 30 -12.84 35.57 -43.55
C LYS A 30 -13.02 34.30 -44.38
N SER A 31 -12.74 34.34 -45.69
CA SER A 31 -12.83 33.16 -46.57
C SER A 31 -11.71 32.17 -46.23
N THR A 32 -10.47 32.66 -46.23
CA THR A 32 -9.26 31.90 -45.91
C THR A 32 -9.36 31.27 -44.51
N ARG A 33 -9.93 31.99 -43.54
CA ARG A 33 -10.16 31.45 -42.19
C ARG A 33 -11.11 30.25 -42.19
N ARG A 34 -12.19 30.29 -43.00
CA ARG A 34 -13.15 29.17 -43.12
C ARG A 34 -12.51 27.96 -43.79
N ASP A 35 -11.67 28.17 -44.79
CA ASP A 35 -10.97 27.08 -45.48
C ASP A 35 -9.98 26.37 -44.56
N ILE A 36 -9.15 27.13 -43.83
CA ILE A 36 -8.23 26.56 -42.83
C ILE A 36 -8.99 25.80 -41.73
N GLN A 37 -10.14 26.31 -41.27
CA GLN A 37 -10.96 25.59 -40.29
C GLN A 37 -11.55 24.28 -40.83
N LYS A 38 -11.94 24.25 -42.11
CA LYS A 38 -12.45 23.04 -42.77
C LYS A 38 -11.34 21.99 -42.93
N GLU A 39 -10.15 22.44 -43.30
CA GLU A 39 -8.96 21.59 -43.42
C GLU A 39 -8.54 21.02 -42.06
N LEU A 40 -8.45 21.86 -41.02
CA LEU A 40 -8.18 21.43 -39.64
C LEU A 40 -9.18 20.38 -39.16
N ARG A 41 -10.48 20.59 -39.38
CA ARG A 41 -11.52 19.60 -39.03
C ARG A 41 -11.34 18.27 -39.75
N THR A 42 -10.85 18.29 -40.99
CA THR A 42 -10.63 17.09 -41.80
C THR A 42 -9.40 16.34 -41.29
N LEU A 43 -8.30 17.05 -41.08
CA LEU A 43 -7.06 16.50 -40.55
C LEU A 43 -7.22 15.94 -39.14
N SER A 44 -7.91 16.64 -38.23
CA SER A 44 -8.19 16.11 -36.88
C SER A 44 -9.04 14.84 -36.91
N LYS A 45 -10.00 14.72 -37.84
CA LYS A 45 -10.77 13.49 -38.02
C LYS A 45 -9.89 12.34 -38.53
N GLU A 46 -9.01 12.62 -39.48
CA GLU A 46 -8.10 11.63 -40.02
C GLU A 46 -7.06 11.17 -38.98
N GLU A 47 -6.50 12.12 -38.22
CA GLU A 47 -5.60 11.84 -37.11
C GLU A 47 -6.24 10.90 -36.09
N ARG A 48 -7.46 11.23 -35.65
CA ARG A 48 -8.20 10.40 -34.69
C ARG A 48 -8.47 9.00 -35.23
N LYS A 49 -8.79 8.88 -36.53
CA LYS A 49 -8.99 7.58 -37.19
C LYS A 49 -7.69 6.77 -37.25
N ARG A 50 -6.57 7.39 -37.63
CA ARG A 50 -5.25 6.73 -37.67
C ARG A 50 -4.81 6.30 -36.28
N GLN A 51 -5.01 7.14 -35.26
CA GLN A 51 -4.71 6.81 -33.88
C GLN A 51 -5.54 5.61 -33.39
N GLN A 52 -6.84 5.59 -33.69
CA GLN A 52 -7.69 4.47 -33.33
C GLN A 52 -7.22 3.16 -33.99
N LEU A 53 -6.90 3.19 -35.28
CA LEU A 53 -6.40 2.03 -36.01
C LEU A 53 -5.06 1.54 -35.46
N ALA A 54 -4.13 2.44 -35.16
CA ALA A 54 -2.84 2.08 -34.57
C ALA A 54 -3.01 1.42 -33.20
N VAL A 55 -3.91 1.94 -32.36
CA VAL A 55 -4.21 1.33 -31.06
C VAL A 55 -4.82 -0.06 -31.23
N THR A 56 -5.80 -0.21 -32.12
CA THR A 56 -6.41 -1.53 -32.40
C THR A 56 -5.38 -2.53 -32.92
N ASP A 57 -4.48 -2.11 -33.82
CA ASP A 57 -3.44 -2.97 -34.36
C ASP A 57 -2.45 -3.41 -33.27
N VAL A 58 -2.02 -2.49 -32.41
CA VAL A 58 -1.17 -2.82 -31.26
C VAL A 58 -1.84 -3.81 -30.32
N ILE A 59 -3.12 -3.60 -29.98
CA ILE A 59 -3.86 -4.51 -29.10
C ILE A 59 -3.99 -5.89 -29.74
N LYS A 60 -4.32 -5.94 -31.04
CA LYS A 60 -4.53 -7.20 -31.77
C LYS A 60 -3.25 -8.03 -31.90
N ASN A 61 -2.10 -7.37 -32.03
CA ASN A 61 -0.80 -8.03 -32.18
C ASN A 61 -0.07 -8.23 -30.85
N ALA A 62 -0.66 -7.83 -29.71
CA ALA A 62 -0.07 -8.04 -28.41
C ALA A 62 -0.44 -9.43 -27.86
N ASP A 63 0.56 -10.17 -27.37
CA ASP A 63 0.33 -11.44 -26.66
C ASP A 63 -0.33 -11.21 -25.29
N VAL A 64 -0.03 -10.06 -24.66
CA VAL A 64 -0.54 -9.70 -23.33
C VAL A 64 -0.98 -8.24 -23.33
N VAL A 65 -2.21 -8.00 -22.85
CA VAL A 65 -2.79 -6.67 -22.67
C VAL A 65 -2.99 -6.43 -21.17
N LEU A 66 -2.32 -5.42 -20.63
CA LEU A 66 -2.42 -5.03 -19.23
C LEU A 66 -3.34 -3.82 -19.08
N THR A 67 -4.27 -3.90 -18.13
CA THR A 67 -5.20 -2.81 -17.80
C THR A 67 -5.63 -2.92 -16.34
N THR A 68 -6.07 -1.81 -15.75
CA THR A 68 -6.88 -1.87 -14.53
C THR A 68 -8.24 -2.51 -14.82
N LEU A 69 -8.92 -3.00 -13.77
CA LEU A 69 -10.24 -3.60 -13.88
C LEU A 69 -11.25 -2.71 -14.61
N THR A 70 -11.30 -1.42 -14.26
CA THR A 70 -12.18 -0.45 -14.93
C THR A 70 -11.71 -0.10 -16.34
N GLY A 71 -10.40 -0.12 -16.59
CA GLY A 71 -9.84 0.09 -17.93
C GLY A 71 -10.23 -1.00 -18.93
N ALA A 72 -10.59 -2.20 -18.45
CA ALA A 72 -11.13 -3.26 -19.30
C ALA A 72 -12.48 -2.89 -19.96
N PHE A 73 -13.19 -1.90 -19.42
CA PHE A 73 -14.40 -1.32 -20.04
C PHE A 73 -14.10 -0.37 -21.21
N SER A 74 -12.83 -0.14 -21.56
CA SER A 74 -12.50 0.76 -22.66
C SER A 74 -13.10 0.28 -23.99
N HIS A 75 -13.73 1.19 -24.74
CA HIS A 75 -14.22 0.93 -26.10
C HIS A 75 -13.17 0.36 -27.05
N LYS A 76 -11.89 0.58 -26.75
CA LYS A 76 -10.75 0.00 -27.49
C LYS A 76 -10.72 -1.53 -27.41
N LEU A 77 -11.34 -2.12 -26.39
CA LEU A 77 -11.38 -3.55 -26.11
C LEU A 77 -12.76 -4.17 -26.39
N ASP A 78 -13.72 -3.44 -26.95
CA ASP A 78 -15.07 -3.96 -27.21
C ASP A 78 -15.09 -5.09 -28.23
N SER A 79 -14.22 -5.03 -29.23
CA SER A 79 -14.09 -6.04 -30.29
C SER A 79 -13.01 -7.10 -29.99
N THR A 80 -12.53 -7.18 -28.75
CA THR A 80 -11.44 -8.09 -28.36
C THR A 80 -11.93 -9.06 -27.30
N SER A 81 -11.70 -10.35 -27.53
CA SER A 81 -11.93 -11.43 -26.57
C SER A 81 -10.59 -12.07 -26.22
N PHE A 82 -10.45 -12.51 -24.97
CA PHE A 82 -9.23 -13.14 -24.46
C PHE A 82 -9.50 -14.60 -24.07
N ASP A 83 -8.51 -15.47 -24.30
CA ASP A 83 -8.59 -16.88 -23.90
C ASP A 83 -8.43 -17.10 -22.39
N LEU A 84 -7.82 -16.11 -21.71
CA LEU A 84 -7.54 -16.11 -20.29
C LEU A 84 -7.51 -14.67 -19.75
N VAL A 85 -8.19 -14.44 -18.63
CA VAL A 85 -8.13 -13.20 -17.85
C VAL A 85 -7.41 -13.48 -16.54
N ILE A 86 -6.33 -12.76 -16.27
CA ILE A 86 -5.62 -12.82 -15.00
C ILE A 86 -5.93 -11.55 -14.22
N ILE A 87 -6.45 -11.68 -13.00
CA ILE A 87 -6.65 -10.56 -12.09
C ILE A 87 -5.69 -10.75 -10.92
N ASP A 88 -4.70 -9.88 -10.85
CA ASP A 88 -3.81 -9.77 -9.70
C ASP A 88 -4.44 -8.84 -8.64
N GLU A 89 -4.07 -9.03 -7.38
CA GLU A 89 -4.65 -8.34 -6.21
C GLU A 89 -6.19 -8.44 -6.14
N ALA A 90 -6.75 -9.56 -6.59
CA ALA A 90 -8.19 -9.81 -6.62
C ALA A 90 -8.85 -9.77 -5.22
N ALA A 91 -8.07 -10.03 -4.17
CA ALA A 91 -8.52 -9.95 -2.78
C ALA A 91 -8.67 -8.51 -2.26
N GLN A 92 -8.14 -7.52 -2.98
CA GLN A 92 -8.33 -6.10 -2.68
C GLN A 92 -9.36 -5.43 -3.61
N ALA A 93 -9.91 -6.17 -4.58
CA ALA A 93 -10.85 -5.65 -5.55
C ALA A 93 -12.30 -5.89 -5.12
N LEU A 94 -13.16 -4.89 -5.38
CA LEU A 94 -14.61 -5.10 -5.32
C LEU A 94 -15.01 -6.14 -6.35
N GLU A 95 -15.87 -7.09 -5.97
CA GLU A 95 -16.34 -8.15 -6.86
C GLU A 95 -16.92 -7.59 -8.18
N ILE A 96 -17.68 -6.49 -8.09
CA ILE A 96 -18.29 -5.82 -9.25
C ILE A 96 -17.22 -5.35 -10.25
N ALA A 97 -16.07 -4.86 -9.77
CA ALA A 97 -14.98 -4.42 -10.63
C ALA A 97 -14.32 -5.61 -11.34
N CYS A 98 -14.17 -6.75 -10.66
CA CYS A 98 -13.62 -7.97 -11.26
C CYS A 98 -14.47 -8.43 -12.45
N TRP A 99 -15.81 -8.36 -12.35
CA TRP A 99 -16.71 -8.75 -13.44
C TRP A 99 -16.51 -7.95 -14.73
N ILE A 100 -16.06 -6.71 -14.67
CA ILE A 100 -15.74 -5.90 -15.87
C ILE A 100 -14.66 -6.60 -16.72
N ALA A 101 -13.62 -7.11 -16.07
CA ALA A 101 -12.52 -7.81 -16.74
C ALA A 101 -12.87 -9.27 -17.06
N LEU A 102 -13.54 -9.99 -16.16
CA LEU A 102 -13.87 -11.41 -16.33
C LEU A 102 -14.76 -11.67 -17.54
N LEU A 103 -15.66 -10.73 -17.88
CA LEU A 103 -16.52 -10.83 -19.06
C LEU A 103 -15.76 -10.75 -20.39
N LYS A 104 -14.47 -10.41 -20.38
CA LYS A 104 -13.64 -10.33 -21.59
C LYS A 104 -13.00 -11.67 -21.98
N GLY A 105 -13.10 -12.72 -21.16
CA GLY A 105 -12.52 -14.02 -21.50
C GLY A 105 -13.29 -15.23 -20.98
N SER A 106 -12.92 -16.39 -21.50
CA SER A 106 -13.61 -17.67 -21.22
C SER A 106 -13.07 -18.40 -19.98
N ARG A 107 -11.86 -18.05 -19.53
CA ARG A 107 -11.19 -18.61 -18.35
C ARG A 107 -10.59 -17.49 -17.53
N CYS A 108 -10.43 -17.72 -16.23
CA CYS A 108 -9.79 -16.75 -15.35
C CYS A 108 -8.83 -17.39 -14.34
N ILE A 109 -7.83 -16.61 -13.95
CA ILE A 109 -6.98 -16.87 -12.77
C ILE A 109 -7.09 -15.63 -11.89
N LEU A 110 -7.39 -15.85 -10.62
CA LEU A 110 -7.40 -14.80 -9.61
C LEU A 110 -6.18 -15.03 -8.71
N ALA A 111 -5.34 -14.01 -8.58
CA ALA A 111 -4.24 -13.96 -7.63
C ALA A 111 -4.52 -12.87 -6.59
N GLY A 112 -4.14 -13.12 -5.35
CA GLY A 112 -4.35 -12.19 -4.26
C GLY A 112 -4.26 -12.88 -2.91
N ASP A 113 -4.35 -12.08 -1.85
CA ASP A 113 -4.26 -12.55 -0.48
C ASP A 113 -5.38 -11.94 0.38
N HIS A 114 -6.40 -12.75 0.66
CA HIS A 114 -7.54 -12.37 1.50
C HIS A 114 -7.20 -12.19 2.99
N LEU A 115 -5.97 -12.49 3.41
CA LEU A 115 -5.46 -12.20 4.74
C LEU A 115 -4.66 -10.89 4.80
N GLN A 116 -4.60 -10.14 3.69
CA GLN A 116 -4.12 -8.76 3.59
C GLN A 116 -5.30 -7.79 3.39
N LEU A 117 -5.05 -6.56 2.93
CA LEU A 117 -6.04 -5.47 2.92
C LEU A 117 -7.26 -5.80 2.04
N PRO A 118 -8.49 -5.61 2.57
CA PRO A 118 -9.70 -5.66 1.76
C PRO A 118 -9.86 -4.39 0.89
N PRO A 119 -10.83 -4.37 -0.05
CA PRO A 119 -11.20 -3.14 -0.74
C PRO A 119 -11.64 -2.04 0.23
N THR A 120 -11.23 -0.80 -0.03
CA THR A 120 -11.68 0.36 0.74
C THR A 120 -13.13 0.70 0.43
N ILE A 121 -13.99 0.70 1.45
CA ILE A 121 -15.41 1.05 1.33
C ILE A 121 -15.72 2.22 2.26
N GLN A 122 -16.21 3.31 1.68
CA GLN A 122 -16.57 4.51 2.46
C GLN A 122 -17.88 4.35 3.22
N SER A 123 -18.84 3.61 2.65
CA SER A 123 -20.15 3.39 3.28
C SER A 123 -20.13 2.17 4.19
N VAL A 124 -20.12 2.42 5.51
CA VAL A 124 -20.21 1.38 6.55
C VAL A 124 -21.46 0.51 6.36
N GLU A 125 -22.59 1.12 5.94
CA GLU A 125 -23.80 0.35 5.66
C GLU A 125 -23.61 -0.61 4.49
N ALA A 126 -22.96 -0.17 3.41
CA ALA A 126 -22.68 -1.00 2.25
C ALA A 126 -21.71 -2.15 2.58
N GLU A 127 -20.66 -1.85 3.35
CA GLU A 127 -19.72 -2.85 3.87
C GLU A 127 -20.45 -3.91 4.71
N ARG A 128 -21.29 -3.48 5.66
CA ARG A 128 -22.12 -4.37 6.49
C ARG A 128 -23.09 -5.22 5.67
N LYS A 129 -23.58 -4.70 4.54
CA LYS A 129 -24.44 -5.43 3.60
C LYS A 129 -23.67 -6.36 2.65
N GLY A 130 -22.35 -6.46 2.79
CA GLY A 130 -21.52 -7.43 2.09
C GLY A 130 -20.72 -6.88 0.92
N LEU A 131 -20.70 -5.56 0.68
CA LEU A 131 -19.88 -4.97 -0.39
C LEU A 131 -18.37 -5.22 -0.17
N GLY A 132 -17.96 -5.44 1.10
CA GLY A 132 -16.57 -5.75 1.48
C GLY A 132 -16.12 -7.17 1.17
N ARG A 133 -17.05 -8.09 0.89
CA ARG A 133 -16.70 -9.47 0.54
C ARG A 133 -16.22 -9.51 -0.90
N THR A 134 -14.97 -9.89 -1.10
CA THR A 134 -14.37 -9.96 -2.43
C THR A 134 -14.79 -11.23 -3.18
N LEU A 135 -14.63 -11.20 -4.51
CA LEU A 135 -14.82 -12.39 -5.33
C LEU A 135 -13.86 -13.51 -4.90
N PHE A 136 -12.63 -13.16 -4.54
CA PHE A 136 -11.60 -14.09 -4.11
C PHE A 136 -12.01 -14.82 -2.83
N GLU A 137 -12.44 -14.10 -1.80
CA GLU A 137 -12.96 -14.69 -0.55
C GLU A 137 -14.18 -15.57 -0.81
N ARG A 138 -15.13 -15.07 -1.61
CA ARG A 138 -16.35 -15.81 -1.90
C ARG A 138 -16.06 -17.15 -2.60
N LEU A 139 -15.12 -17.19 -3.53
CA LEU A 139 -14.73 -18.43 -4.21
C LEU A 139 -13.92 -19.35 -3.29
N ALA A 140 -13.03 -18.80 -2.46
CA ALA A 140 -12.30 -19.57 -1.45
C ALA A 140 -13.26 -20.26 -0.47
N ASP A 141 -14.30 -19.57 -0.01
CA ASP A 141 -15.31 -20.16 0.89
C ASP A 141 -16.17 -21.24 0.20
N MET A 142 -16.44 -21.09 -1.09
CA MET A 142 -17.33 -22.00 -1.83
C MET A 142 -16.63 -23.30 -2.25
N TYR A 143 -15.37 -23.21 -2.68
CA TYR A 143 -14.66 -24.30 -3.34
C TYR A 143 -13.41 -24.76 -2.59
N GLY A 144 -12.88 -23.93 -1.67
CA GLY A 144 -11.70 -24.26 -0.88
C GLY A 144 -10.52 -24.73 -1.75
N ASP A 145 -9.84 -25.78 -1.28
CA ASP A 145 -8.64 -26.33 -1.92
C ASP A 145 -8.89 -26.95 -3.31
N GLU A 146 -10.14 -27.07 -3.77
CA GLU A 146 -10.44 -27.54 -5.14
C GLU A 146 -9.95 -26.55 -6.21
N VAL A 147 -10.02 -25.24 -5.91
CA VAL A 147 -9.64 -24.16 -6.84
C VAL A 147 -8.55 -23.24 -6.28
N MET A 148 -8.25 -23.35 -4.98
CA MET A 148 -7.29 -22.50 -4.30
C MET A 148 -5.92 -23.17 -4.23
N SER A 149 -4.87 -22.41 -4.54
CA SER A 149 -3.48 -22.83 -4.35
C SER A 149 -2.71 -21.74 -3.62
N MET A 150 -2.01 -22.12 -2.55
CA MET A 150 -1.22 -21.21 -1.74
C MET A 150 0.27 -21.36 -2.05
N LEU A 151 0.95 -20.24 -2.33
CA LEU A 151 2.41 -20.19 -2.38
C LEU A 151 2.97 -20.20 -0.96
N THR A 152 3.89 -21.12 -0.67
CA THR A 152 4.37 -21.39 0.69
C THR A 152 5.80 -20.95 0.95
N VAL A 153 6.56 -20.51 -0.06
CA VAL A 153 7.93 -20.03 0.11
C VAL A 153 7.97 -18.52 -0.14
N GLN A 154 8.47 -17.76 0.83
CA GLN A 154 8.63 -16.31 0.74
C GLN A 154 10.11 -15.93 0.59
N TYR A 155 10.36 -14.82 -0.12
CA TYR A 155 11.69 -14.34 -0.51
C TYR A 155 12.00 -12.91 -0.02
N ARG A 156 11.26 -12.42 0.98
CA ARG A 156 11.34 -11.04 1.47
C ARG A 156 11.94 -10.95 2.87
N MET A 157 11.34 -11.67 3.82
CA MET A 157 11.46 -11.40 5.25
C MET A 157 12.46 -12.35 5.91
N HIS A 158 13.13 -11.87 6.95
CA HIS A 158 13.82 -12.72 7.92
C HIS A 158 12.83 -13.72 8.53
N GLU A 159 13.30 -14.91 8.89
CA GLU A 159 12.44 -15.99 9.38
C GLU A 159 11.65 -15.57 10.62
N LEU A 160 12.26 -14.85 11.57
CA LEU A 160 11.60 -14.34 12.78
C LEU A 160 10.43 -13.39 12.48
N ILE A 161 10.54 -12.52 11.47
CA ILE A 161 9.45 -11.61 11.05
C ILE A 161 8.31 -12.43 10.43
N MET A 162 8.67 -13.33 9.51
CA MET A 162 7.72 -14.19 8.83
C MET A 162 6.98 -15.13 9.80
N ASN A 163 7.67 -15.71 10.77
CA ASN A 163 7.14 -16.75 11.66
C ASN A 163 5.90 -16.27 12.43
N TRP A 164 5.88 -15.02 12.90
CA TRP A 164 4.71 -14.43 13.53
C TRP A 164 3.49 -14.43 12.58
N SER A 165 3.65 -13.81 11.42
CA SER A 165 2.59 -13.70 10.40
C SER A 165 2.12 -15.09 9.96
N SER A 166 3.06 -15.99 9.69
CA SER A 166 2.75 -17.35 9.27
C SER A 166 1.95 -18.11 10.32
N LYS A 167 2.30 -17.98 11.61
CA LYS A 167 1.61 -18.65 12.71
C LYS A 167 0.22 -18.07 12.95
N GLU A 168 0.11 -16.74 13.00
CA GLU A 168 -1.15 -16.06 13.35
C GLU A 168 -2.19 -16.08 12.23
N LEU A 169 -1.76 -16.00 10.95
CA LEU A 169 -2.67 -15.83 9.83
C LEU A 169 -2.65 -17.00 8.83
N TYR A 170 -1.50 -17.67 8.65
CA TYR A 170 -1.32 -18.64 7.56
C TYR A 170 -1.12 -20.10 8.02
N SER A 171 -1.58 -20.44 9.23
CA SER A 171 -1.51 -21.82 9.77
C SER A 171 -0.10 -22.44 9.69
N SER A 172 0.94 -21.63 9.89
CA SER A 172 2.35 -22.03 9.81
C SER A 172 2.78 -22.65 8.48
N LYS A 173 2.08 -22.35 7.37
CA LYS A 173 2.39 -22.89 6.03
C LYS A 173 3.48 -22.11 5.29
N VAL A 174 3.75 -20.86 5.65
CA VAL A 174 4.73 -20.00 4.96
C VAL A 174 6.14 -20.28 5.52
N LYS A 175 7.12 -20.41 4.64
CA LYS A 175 8.52 -20.71 4.95
C LYS A 175 9.45 -19.72 4.28
N ALA A 176 10.52 -19.34 4.99
CA ALA A 176 11.52 -18.45 4.46
C ALA A 176 12.42 -19.20 3.50
N HIS A 177 12.66 -18.63 2.32
CA HIS A 177 13.71 -19.13 1.44
C HIS A 177 15.08 -18.94 2.12
N PRO A 178 16.05 -19.86 1.96
CA PRO A 178 17.36 -19.75 2.59
C PRO A 178 18.11 -18.44 2.31
N SER A 179 17.83 -17.77 1.19
CA SER A 179 18.44 -16.47 0.84
C SER A 179 18.02 -15.31 1.74
N VAL A 180 16.92 -15.44 2.48
CA VAL A 180 16.39 -14.40 3.37
C VAL A 180 16.19 -14.88 4.80
N ALA A 181 16.23 -16.19 5.06
CA ALA A 181 15.90 -16.76 6.37
C ALA A 181 16.69 -16.12 7.53
N ALA A 182 17.99 -15.85 7.31
CA ALA A 182 18.91 -15.34 8.33
C ALA A 182 19.53 -13.96 7.99
N HIS A 183 18.96 -13.20 7.04
CA HIS A 183 19.56 -11.94 6.58
C HIS A 183 19.37 -10.80 7.58
N MET A 184 20.46 -10.17 8.00
CA MET A 184 20.44 -9.14 9.04
C MET A 184 20.67 -7.77 8.44
N ILE A 185 20.19 -6.70 9.10
CA ILE A 185 20.33 -5.34 8.57
C ILE A 185 21.81 -4.91 8.49
N PHE A 186 22.67 -5.40 9.40
CA PHE A 186 24.11 -5.17 9.36
C PHE A 186 24.85 -5.97 8.27
N ASP A 187 24.17 -6.87 7.55
CA ASP A 187 24.75 -7.53 6.36
C ASP A 187 24.64 -6.63 5.11
N LEU A 188 23.96 -5.48 5.20
CA LEU A 188 23.95 -4.48 4.14
C LEU A 188 25.32 -3.79 4.07
N GLU A 189 25.68 -3.35 2.86
CA GLU A 189 26.94 -2.64 2.62
C GLU A 189 27.03 -1.37 3.48
N ASP A 190 28.21 -1.12 4.06
CA ASP A 190 28.51 0.03 4.94
C ASP A 190 27.68 0.15 6.22
N VAL A 191 26.89 -0.86 6.59
CA VAL A 191 26.14 -0.87 7.86
C VAL A 191 26.98 -1.47 8.98
N LYS A 192 27.18 -0.70 10.05
CA LYS A 192 27.85 -1.13 11.27
C LYS A 192 26.92 -1.98 12.13
N ARG A 193 27.49 -3.02 12.71
CA ARG A 193 26.86 -3.80 13.78
C ARG A 193 26.83 -2.97 15.08
N THR A 194 25.64 -2.63 15.55
CA THR A 194 25.34 -1.80 16.72
C THR A 194 24.11 -2.37 17.44
N THR A 195 23.83 -1.91 18.66
CA THR A 195 22.62 -2.29 19.40
C THR A 195 21.32 -1.97 18.63
N SER A 196 21.33 -0.99 17.72
CA SER A 196 20.16 -0.67 16.89
C SER A 196 20.06 -1.53 15.63
N THR A 197 21.14 -2.15 15.16
CA THR A 197 21.16 -2.97 13.94
C THR A 197 21.20 -4.48 14.22
N GLU A 198 21.58 -4.90 15.43
CA GLU A 198 21.56 -6.33 15.79
C GLU A 198 20.15 -6.95 15.85
N PRO A 199 19.11 -6.24 16.34
CA PRO A 199 17.78 -6.84 16.44
C PRO A 199 17.10 -7.00 15.08
N THR A 200 16.57 -8.20 14.82
CA THR A 200 15.59 -8.43 13.76
C THR A 200 14.20 -7.94 14.17
N LEU A 201 13.82 -8.21 15.42
CA LEU A 201 12.58 -7.75 16.03
C LEU A 201 12.95 -6.87 17.21
N LEU A 202 12.38 -5.68 17.25
CA LEU A 202 12.60 -4.73 18.34
C LEU A 202 11.25 -4.23 18.86
N LEU A 203 11.07 -4.27 20.16
CA LEU A 203 9.93 -3.68 20.86
C LEU A 203 10.43 -2.52 21.71
N ILE A 204 9.97 -1.31 21.39
CA ILE A 204 10.23 -0.11 22.18
C ILE A 204 8.94 0.24 22.91
N ASP A 205 8.92 -0.02 24.22
CA ASP A 205 7.75 0.21 25.05
C ASP A 205 7.72 1.64 25.61
N ILE A 206 6.64 2.37 25.31
CA ILE A 206 6.40 3.73 25.83
C ILE A 206 5.58 3.72 27.13
N ALA A 207 5.15 2.56 27.62
CA ALA A 207 4.42 2.44 28.88
C ALA A 207 5.22 3.05 30.03
N GLY A 208 4.55 3.84 30.87
CA GLY A 208 5.17 4.52 32.02
C GLY A 208 6.13 5.66 31.67
N CYS A 209 6.21 6.10 30.40
CA CYS A 209 7.07 7.19 29.96
C CYS A 209 6.34 8.54 29.80
N ASP A 210 5.12 8.67 30.32
CA ASP A 210 4.24 9.85 30.21
C ASP A 210 3.98 10.32 28.76
N MET A 211 3.97 9.37 27.81
CA MET A 211 3.73 9.61 26.39
C MET A 211 2.26 9.31 26.03
N GLU A 212 1.35 10.21 26.40
CA GLU A 212 -0.09 10.04 26.17
C GLU A 212 -0.54 10.43 24.74
N GLU A 213 -1.58 9.75 24.27
CA GLU A 213 -2.23 10.08 22.99
C GLU A 213 -2.98 11.42 23.05
N LYS A 214 -3.02 12.12 21.92
CA LYS A 214 -3.78 13.36 21.68
C LYS A 214 -4.66 13.19 20.44
N LYS A 215 -5.65 14.08 20.31
CA LYS A 215 -6.45 14.20 19.08
C LYS A 215 -6.14 15.51 18.35
N ASP A 216 -6.17 15.47 17.03
CA ASP A 216 -6.11 16.67 16.20
C ASP A 216 -7.49 17.31 16.00
N GLU A 217 -7.55 18.35 15.16
CA GLU A 217 -8.79 19.06 14.83
C GLU A 217 -9.81 18.19 14.06
N GLU A 218 -9.36 17.11 13.42
CA GLU A 218 -10.18 16.16 12.65
C GLU A 218 -10.53 14.90 13.46
N ASP A 219 -10.37 14.94 14.79
CA ASP A 219 -10.62 13.83 15.73
C ASP A 219 -9.74 12.59 15.50
N SER A 220 -8.64 12.72 14.75
CA SER A 220 -7.65 11.69 14.47
C SER A 220 -6.59 11.64 15.58
N THR A 221 -6.08 10.46 15.90
CA THR A 221 -5.18 10.24 17.05
C THR A 221 -3.71 10.39 16.68
N LEU A 222 -2.92 11.03 17.54
CA LEU A 222 -1.46 11.16 17.42
C LEU A 222 -0.80 11.02 18.79
N ASN A 223 0.49 10.71 18.82
CA ASN A 223 1.31 10.62 20.02
C ASN A 223 2.69 11.22 19.72
N GLU A 224 2.97 12.38 20.33
CA GLU A 224 4.21 13.14 20.10
C GLU A 224 5.43 12.40 20.61
N GLY A 225 5.39 11.87 21.84
CA GLY A 225 6.50 11.12 22.42
C GLY A 225 6.81 9.85 21.63
N GLU A 226 5.79 9.10 21.22
CA GLU A 226 5.98 7.92 20.37
C GLU A 226 6.57 8.27 19.00
N ALA A 227 6.14 9.38 18.41
CA ALA A 227 6.69 9.87 17.15
C ALA A 227 8.17 10.25 17.27
N GLU A 228 8.56 10.90 18.37
CA GLU A 228 9.96 11.24 18.66
C GLU A 228 10.82 9.98 18.82
N VAL A 229 10.34 8.96 19.54
CA VAL A 229 11.02 7.67 19.71
C VAL A 229 11.21 6.96 18.37
N ALA A 230 10.16 6.89 17.54
CA ALA A 230 10.22 6.29 16.22
C ALA A 230 11.25 7.01 15.32
N MET A 231 11.28 8.34 15.37
CA MET A 231 12.26 9.16 14.64
C MET A 231 13.68 8.96 15.17
N ALA A 232 13.86 8.88 16.48
CA ALA A 232 15.16 8.65 17.11
C ALA A 232 15.74 7.27 16.72
N HIS A 233 14.92 6.21 16.71
CA HIS A 233 15.36 4.90 16.21
C HIS A 233 15.77 4.95 14.73
N ALA A 234 14.98 5.62 13.88
CA ALA A 234 15.35 5.83 12.47
C ALA A 234 16.69 6.56 12.34
N LYS A 235 16.96 7.58 13.16
CA LYS A 235 18.26 8.28 13.19
C LYS A 235 19.39 7.33 13.58
N ARG A 236 19.23 6.49 14.60
CA ARG A 236 20.25 5.51 15.02
C ARG A 236 20.60 4.51 13.90
N LEU A 237 19.60 4.06 13.14
CA LEU A 237 19.82 3.21 11.96
C LEU A 237 20.65 3.94 10.89
N VAL A 238 20.31 5.18 10.56
CA VAL A 238 21.07 5.98 9.58
C VAL A 238 22.48 6.29 10.06
N GLN A 239 22.66 6.59 11.35
CA GLN A 239 23.98 6.80 11.96
C GLN A 239 24.84 5.52 11.93
N SER A 240 24.20 4.36 11.94
CA SER A 240 24.86 3.06 11.79
C SER A 240 25.17 2.72 10.33
N GLY A 241 24.74 3.53 9.36
CA GLY A 241 25.06 3.36 7.93
C GLY A 241 23.89 2.91 7.06
N VAL A 242 22.71 2.64 7.63
CA VAL A 242 21.52 2.25 6.85
C VAL A 242 21.06 3.42 5.98
N GLN A 243 20.79 3.19 4.69
CA GLN A 243 20.28 4.25 3.82
C GLN A 243 18.88 4.66 4.27
N ALA A 244 18.60 5.96 4.30
CA ALA A 244 17.28 6.45 4.70
C ALA A 244 16.16 5.90 3.79
N SER A 245 16.43 5.72 2.50
CA SER A 245 15.51 5.11 1.53
C SER A 245 15.15 3.66 1.84
N ASP A 246 15.97 2.95 2.62
CA ASP A 246 15.75 1.56 3.07
C ASP A 246 14.95 1.47 4.37
N ILE A 247 14.54 2.61 4.93
CA ILE A 247 13.75 2.71 6.16
C ILE A 247 12.34 3.20 5.84
N GLY A 248 11.34 2.61 6.49
CA GLY A 248 9.96 3.07 6.47
C GLY A 248 9.36 3.19 7.86
N ILE A 249 8.55 4.23 8.10
CA ILE A 249 7.68 4.33 9.27
C ILE A 249 6.23 4.15 8.85
N ILE A 250 5.53 3.23 9.51
CA ILE A 250 4.12 2.93 9.29
C ILE A 250 3.34 3.31 10.55
N ALA A 251 2.25 4.07 10.39
CA ALA A 251 1.35 4.40 11.48
C ALA A 251 -0.12 4.17 11.09
N PRO A 252 -1.01 3.77 12.03
CA PRO A 252 -2.43 3.60 11.78
C PRO A 252 -3.16 4.90 11.41
N TYR A 253 -2.73 5.99 12.05
CA TYR A 253 -3.48 7.23 12.11
C TYR A 253 -2.89 8.29 11.20
N ALA A 254 -3.76 8.97 10.43
CA ALA A 254 -3.34 10.03 9.51
C ALA A 254 -2.64 11.19 10.24
N ALA A 255 -3.12 11.56 11.44
CA ALA A 255 -2.51 12.61 12.25
C ALA A 255 -1.07 12.26 12.67
N GLN A 256 -0.82 11.01 13.08
CA GLN A 256 0.53 10.53 13.37
C GLN A 256 1.43 10.56 12.13
N VAL A 257 0.92 10.17 10.96
CA VAL A 257 1.68 10.26 9.70
C VAL A 257 2.05 11.70 9.36
N VAL A 258 1.14 12.66 9.57
CA VAL A 258 1.41 14.09 9.36
C VAL A 258 2.49 14.57 10.33
N LEU A 259 2.36 14.25 11.62
CA LEU A 259 3.35 14.59 12.64
C LEU A 259 4.74 14.04 12.30
N LEU A 260 4.85 12.75 12.00
CA LEU A 260 6.10 12.11 11.62
C LEU A 260 6.74 12.76 10.37
N LYS A 261 5.92 13.15 9.39
CA LYS A 261 6.40 13.88 8.20
C LYS A 261 6.91 15.27 8.54
N MET A 262 6.28 15.97 9.49
CA MET A 262 6.77 17.26 9.99
C MET A 262 8.11 17.09 10.72
N LEU A 263 8.23 16.12 11.63
CA LEU A 263 9.48 15.82 12.33
C LEU A 263 10.61 15.45 11.36
N LYS A 264 10.31 14.63 10.36
CA LYS A 264 11.25 14.27 9.28
C LYS A 264 11.73 15.49 8.48
N SER A 265 10.87 16.47 8.26
CA SER A 265 11.23 17.67 7.46
C SER A 265 12.33 18.52 8.11
N ASN A 266 12.55 18.35 9.42
CA ASN A 266 13.62 19.01 10.17
C ASN A 266 14.94 18.22 10.15
N GLU A 267 14.98 17.05 9.50
CA GLU A 267 16.09 16.09 9.55
C GLU A 267 16.57 15.73 8.14
N ASP A 268 17.55 16.47 7.63
CA ASP A 268 18.08 16.30 6.26
C ASP A 268 18.53 14.86 5.96
N LYS A 269 19.11 14.18 6.95
CA LYS A 269 19.59 12.79 6.82
C LYS A 269 18.46 11.77 6.62
N LEU A 270 17.22 12.11 6.99
CA LEU A 270 16.06 11.23 6.88
C LEU A 270 15.19 11.53 5.66
N ARG A 271 15.59 12.46 4.79
CA ARG A 271 14.77 12.99 3.69
C ARG A 271 14.19 11.92 2.75
N GLU A 272 14.93 10.83 2.51
CA GLU A 272 14.50 9.74 1.64
C GLU A 272 13.67 8.65 2.34
N MET A 273 13.57 8.70 3.67
CA MET A 273 12.79 7.75 4.47
C MET A 273 11.30 7.82 4.14
N GLU A 274 10.65 6.67 4.02
CA GLU A 274 9.24 6.63 3.67
C GLU A 274 8.34 6.67 4.91
N ILE A 275 7.28 7.48 4.90
CA ILE A 275 6.31 7.57 6.01
C ILE A 275 4.91 7.50 5.43
N SER A 276 4.12 6.51 5.86
CA SER A 276 2.76 6.31 5.35
C SER A 276 1.85 5.58 6.33
N THR A 277 0.56 5.52 6.00
CA THR A 277 -0.36 4.59 6.63
C THR A 277 -0.11 3.17 6.13
N VAL A 278 -0.66 2.15 6.81
CA VAL A 278 -0.56 0.75 6.33
C VAL A 278 -1.14 0.62 4.92
N ASP A 279 -2.35 1.15 4.69
CA ASP A 279 -3.02 1.14 3.38
C ASP A 279 -2.17 1.83 2.31
N GLY A 280 -1.51 2.94 2.66
CA GLY A 280 -0.56 3.59 1.76
C GLY A 280 0.65 2.72 1.45
N PHE A 281 1.16 1.93 2.42
CA PHE A 281 2.36 1.10 2.30
C PHE A 281 2.16 -0.21 1.53
N GLN A 282 0.97 -0.49 1.02
CA GLN A 282 0.70 -1.72 0.30
C GLN A 282 1.58 -1.89 -0.95
N GLY A 283 2.04 -3.12 -1.20
CA GLY A 283 2.89 -3.46 -2.34
C GLY A 283 4.34 -2.94 -2.23
N ARG A 284 4.65 -2.19 -1.16
CA ARG A 284 6.01 -1.71 -0.86
C ARG A 284 6.68 -2.62 0.16
N GLU A 285 7.99 -2.48 0.31
CA GLU A 285 8.83 -3.17 1.30
C GLU A 285 10.07 -2.32 1.60
N LYS A 286 10.67 -2.51 2.79
CA LYS A 286 11.88 -1.82 3.25
C LYS A 286 12.79 -2.76 4.02
N GLU A 287 14.09 -2.44 4.09
CA GLU A 287 15.03 -3.23 4.90
C GLU A 287 14.68 -3.13 6.40
N ALA A 288 14.32 -1.93 6.86
CA ALA A 288 13.77 -1.69 8.18
C ALA A 288 12.38 -1.04 8.14
N ILE A 289 11.45 -1.56 8.94
CA ILE A 289 10.15 -0.94 9.18
C ILE A 289 10.01 -0.63 10.67
N ILE A 290 9.54 0.58 10.97
CA ILE A 290 9.17 1.04 12.31
C ILE A 290 7.65 1.22 12.32
N ILE A 291 6.96 0.50 13.19
CA ILE A 291 5.51 0.58 13.36
C ILE A 291 5.22 1.42 14.60
N SER A 292 4.59 2.58 14.43
CA SER A 292 4.11 3.44 15.52
C SER A 292 2.63 3.12 15.77
N MET A 293 2.30 2.52 16.92
CA MET A 293 0.94 2.09 17.28
C MET A 293 0.05 3.23 17.83
N VAL A 294 0.65 4.32 18.31
CA VAL A 294 0.05 5.59 18.77
C VAL A 294 -0.76 5.51 20.07
N ARG A 295 -1.54 4.44 20.27
CA ARG A 295 -2.50 4.33 21.37
C ARG A 295 -1.80 4.18 22.71
N SER A 296 -2.05 5.14 23.60
CA SER A 296 -1.51 5.22 24.96
C SER A 296 -2.47 6.05 25.80
N ASN A 297 -3.22 5.42 26.70
CA ASN A 297 -4.19 6.12 27.52
C ASN A 297 -4.41 5.47 28.89
N SER A 298 -4.76 6.29 29.88
CA SER A 298 -5.03 5.86 31.27
C SER A 298 -6.16 4.85 31.43
N LYS A 299 -7.05 4.74 30.43
CA LYS A 299 -8.11 3.71 30.42
C LYS A 299 -7.60 2.34 30.00
N LYS A 300 -6.37 2.24 29.47
CA LYS A 300 -5.76 1.03 28.91
C LYS A 300 -6.64 0.41 27.82
N GLU A 301 -7.21 1.25 26.97
CA GLU A 301 -8.13 0.82 25.90
C GLU A 301 -7.58 1.18 24.53
N VAL A 302 -7.40 0.17 23.67
CA VAL A 302 -7.39 0.39 22.21
C VAL A 302 -8.84 0.59 21.81
N ALA A 303 -9.35 1.82 21.93
CA ALA A 303 -10.77 2.20 21.81
C ALA A 303 -11.65 1.19 21.03
N VAL A 304 -12.32 0.29 21.77
CA VAL A 304 -13.41 -0.54 21.24
C VAL A 304 -14.71 0.17 21.62
N LEU A 305 -15.13 1.15 20.83
CA LEU A 305 -16.54 1.48 20.79
C LEU A 305 -17.24 0.29 20.13
N LYS A 306 -17.62 -0.69 20.96
CA LYS A 306 -18.66 -1.66 20.62
C LYS A 306 -19.82 -0.83 20.09
N ALA A 307 -20.12 -1.00 18.81
CA ALA A 307 -21.21 -0.31 18.14
C ALA A 307 -22.52 -0.57 18.91
N PHE A 308 -22.85 0.36 19.79
CA PHE A 308 -24.18 0.53 20.33
C PHE A 308 -24.48 2.02 20.28
N VAL A 309 -25.40 2.35 19.37
CA VAL A 309 -26.46 3.38 19.47
C VAL A 309 -26.62 4.18 18.17
N PHE A 310 -27.80 3.97 17.57
CA PHE A 310 -28.65 4.89 16.80
C PHE A 310 -28.04 6.14 16.14
N GLY A 311 -28.01 6.12 14.81
CA GLY A 311 -28.59 7.22 14.03
C GLY A 311 -27.81 8.52 13.94
N SER A 312 -26.49 8.54 14.13
CA SER A 312 -25.68 9.72 13.83
C SER A 312 -24.37 9.33 13.17
N ILE A 313 -24.05 10.06 12.10
CA ILE A 313 -22.82 9.95 11.29
C ILE A 313 -21.67 10.32 12.22
N LEU A 314 -21.04 9.32 12.82
CA LEU A 314 -19.69 9.43 13.35
C LEU A 314 -18.77 8.78 12.32
N GLU A 315 -17.96 9.62 11.69
CA GLU A 315 -16.72 9.20 11.04
C GLU A 315 -15.94 8.34 12.03
N TRP A 316 -15.62 7.12 11.62
CA TRP A 316 -14.88 6.13 12.40
C TRP A 316 -13.39 6.48 12.47
N ALA A 317 -13.07 7.69 12.96
CA ALA A 317 -11.70 8.08 13.24
C ALA A 317 -11.14 7.20 14.39
N GLY A 318 -10.61 6.03 14.03
CA GLY A 318 -9.66 5.30 14.88
C GLY A 318 -10.13 4.04 15.62
N VAL A 319 -11.40 3.64 15.52
CA VAL A 319 -12.00 2.63 16.43
C VAL A 319 -11.74 1.16 16.02
N GLY A 320 -11.06 0.87 14.91
CA GLY A 320 -10.89 -0.53 14.46
C GLY A 320 -9.62 -0.86 13.66
N PHE A 321 -8.67 0.07 13.53
CA PHE A 321 -7.49 -0.16 12.69
C PHE A 321 -6.48 -1.10 13.35
N LEU A 322 -6.20 -0.89 14.65
CA LEU A 322 -5.25 -1.72 15.38
C LEU A 322 -5.76 -3.13 15.60
N SER A 323 -7.08 -3.30 15.81
CA SER A 323 -7.71 -4.62 15.92
C SER A 323 -7.91 -5.32 14.56
N ASP A 324 -7.65 -4.63 13.44
CA ASP A 324 -7.64 -5.25 12.12
C ASP A 324 -6.36 -6.07 11.92
N ARG A 325 -6.53 -7.39 12.06
CA ARG A 325 -5.47 -8.39 11.88
C ARG A 325 -4.81 -8.32 10.50
N ARG A 326 -5.56 -7.96 9.46
CA ARG A 326 -5.06 -7.89 8.08
C ARG A 326 -4.13 -6.69 7.91
N ARG A 327 -4.48 -5.54 8.48
CA ARG A 327 -3.63 -4.34 8.48
C ARG A 327 -2.34 -4.58 9.25
N MET A 328 -2.43 -5.20 10.43
CA MET A 328 -1.23 -5.53 11.20
C MET A 328 -0.34 -6.53 10.45
N ASN A 329 -0.94 -7.54 9.82
CA ASN A 329 -0.21 -8.47 8.95
C ASN A 329 0.52 -7.72 7.83
N VAL A 330 -0.14 -6.79 7.14
CA VAL A 330 0.53 -5.97 6.12
C VAL A 330 1.68 -5.18 6.73
N ALA A 331 1.46 -4.45 7.84
CA ALA A 331 2.47 -3.62 8.47
C ALA A 331 3.75 -4.39 8.82
N VAL A 332 3.62 -5.52 9.52
CA VAL A 332 4.76 -6.37 9.92
C VAL A 332 5.46 -6.96 8.69
N THR A 333 4.70 -7.43 7.70
CA THR A 333 5.25 -8.07 6.48
C THR A 333 5.86 -7.10 5.46
N ARG A 334 5.93 -5.79 5.77
CA ARG A 334 6.67 -4.81 4.98
C ARG A 334 8.18 -4.84 5.27
N ALA A 335 8.57 -5.36 6.43
CA ALA A 335 9.97 -5.44 6.87
C ALA A 335 10.71 -6.58 6.18
N ARG A 336 11.92 -6.34 5.67
CA ARG A 336 12.81 -7.41 5.18
C ARG A 336 13.71 -7.93 6.29
N ARG A 337 14.49 -7.07 6.93
CA ARG A 337 15.56 -7.45 7.87
C ARG A 337 15.29 -7.02 9.31
N GLN A 338 14.63 -5.88 9.52
CA GLN A 338 14.26 -5.41 10.85
C GLN A 338 12.81 -4.93 10.90
N CYS A 339 12.05 -5.41 11.90
CA CYS A 339 10.75 -4.89 12.28
C CYS A 339 10.81 -4.33 13.70
N CYS A 340 10.68 -3.02 13.84
CA CYS A 340 10.60 -2.32 15.11
C CYS A 340 9.14 -1.96 15.41
N LEU A 341 8.69 -2.26 16.61
CA LEU A 341 7.38 -1.93 17.12
C LEU A 341 7.51 -0.91 18.25
N VAL A 342 6.92 0.27 18.09
CA VAL A 342 6.85 1.30 19.13
C VAL A 342 5.40 1.38 19.61
N CYS A 343 5.16 1.08 20.88
CA CYS A 343 3.80 1.04 21.43
C CYS A 343 3.77 1.14 22.95
N ASP A 344 2.63 1.54 23.51
CA ASP A 344 2.32 1.34 24.92
C ASP A 344 1.84 -0.10 25.10
N THR A 345 2.67 -0.95 25.69
CA THR A 345 2.34 -2.37 25.87
C THR A 345 1.11 -2.59 26.76
N GLU A 346 0.87 -1.72 27.76
CA GLU A 346 -0.28 -1.83 28.66
C GLU A 346 -1.59 -1.53 27.92
N THR A 347 -1.60 -0.46 27.11
CA THR A 347 -2.77 -0.09 26.32
C THR A 347 -3.02 -1.11 25.20
N VAL A 348 -2.00 -1.46 24.42
CA VAL A 348 -2.13 -2.30 23.22
C VAL A 348 -2.47 -3.76 23.57
N SER A 349 -2.01 -4.27 24.71
CA SER A 349 -2.33 -5.64 25.18
C SER A 349 -3.79 -5.85 25.59
N SER A 350 -4.63 -4.80 25.59
CA SER A 350 -6.08 -4.94 25.79
C SER A 350 -6.78 -5.69 24.65
N ASP A 351 -6.21 -5.69 23.44
CA ASP A 351 -6.67 -6.53 22.32
C ASP A 351 -5.93 -7.87 22.31
N GLY A 352 -6.67 -8.98 22.23
CA GLY A 352 -6.09 -10.31 22.33
C GLY A 352 -5.19 -10.71 21.15
N PHE A 353 -5.38 -10.13 19.95
CA PHE A 353 -4.49 -10.39 18.81
C PHE A 353 -3.20 -9.58 18.94
N LEU A 354 -3.30 -8.30 19.29
CA LEU A 354 -2.12 -7.45 19.51
C LEU A 354 -1.30 -7.88 20.71
N LYS A 355 -1.93 -8.36 21.78
CA LYS A 355 -1.24 -8.97 22.91
C LYS A 355 -0.31 -10.10 22.47
N ARG A 356 -0.78 -11.01 21.60
CA ARG A 356 0.06 -12.10 21.06
C ARG A 356 1.20 -11.60 20.17
N LEU A 357 1.02 -10.47 19.48
CA LEU A 357 2.11 -9.80 18.75
C LEU A 357 3.18 -9.28 19.72
N ILE A 358 2.77 -8.60 20.80
CA ILE A 358 3.69 -8.11 21.84
C ILE A 358 4.43 -9.28 22.49
N GLU A 359 3.71 -10.31 22.97
CA GLU A 359 4.31 -11.50 23.57
C GLU A 359 5.32 -12.17 22.62
N TYR A 360 5.04 -12.19 21.32
CA TYR A 360 5.97 -12.72 20.33
C TYR A 360 7.25 -11.89 20.19
N PHE A 361 7.13 -10.55 20.19
CA PHE A 361 8.27 -9.64 20.16
C PHE A 361 9.10 -9.72 21.45
N GLU A 362 8.48 -9.88 22.61
CA GLU A 362 9.15 -10.10 23.89
C GLU A 362 9.91 -11.43 23.92
N GLU A 363 9.34 -12.49 23.34
CA GLU A 363 9.95 -13.83 23.32
C GLU A 363 11.11 -13.94 22.32
N HIS A 364 11.04 -13.27 21.16
CA HIS A 364 11.95 -13.49 20.04
C HIS A 364 12.81 -12.27 19.65
N GLY A 365 12.51 -11.09 20.19
CA GLY A 365 13.16 -9.82 19.87
C GLY A 365 13.91 -9.22 21.04
N GLU A 366 14.38 -7.99 20.85
CA GLU A 366 14.91 -7.15 21.92
C GLU A 366 13.82 -6.21 22.44
N TYR A 367 13.73 -6.08 23.77
CA TYR A 367 12.81 -5.20 24.47
C TYR A 367 13.59 -4.01 25.03
N LEU A 368 13.15 -2.79 24.71
CA LEU A 368 13.72 -1.54 25.19
C LEU A 368 12.64 -0.64 25.78
N SER A 369 12.99 0.14 26.81
CA SER A 369 12.11 1.21 27.29
C SER A 369 12.33 2.47 26.47
N ALA A 370 11.25 3.19 26.15
CA ALA A 370 11.34 4.49 25.49
C ALA A 370 12.15 5.53 26.29
N SER A 371 12.30 5.36 27.61
CA SER A 371 13.18 6.20 28.44
C SER A 371 14.64 6.18 27.97
N GLU A 372 15.09 5.13 27.28
CA GLU A 372 16.42 5.01 26.66
C GLU A 372 16.59 5.90 25.41
N TYR A 373 15.50 6.48 24.92
CA TYR A 373 15.47 7.38 23.76
C TYR A 373 15.24 8.85 24.17
N GLN A 374 14.89 9.14 25.43
CA GLN A 374 14.57 10.50 25.92
C GLN A 374 15.81 11.39 26.20
N ASN A 375 17.03 10.84 26.13
CA ASN A 375 18.28 11.55 26.48
C ASN A 375 19.20 11.87 25.28
N GLU A 376 18.72 11.71 24.05
CA GLU A 376 19.46 11.93 22.79
C GLU A 376 18.72 12.88 21.86
#